data_AF-A0A7R9V6J6-F1
#
_entry.id   AF-A0A7R9V6J6-F1
#
_cell.length_a   1.000
_cell.length_b   1.000
_cell.length_c   1.000
_cell.angle_alpha   90.00
_cell.angle_beta   90.00
_cell.angle_gamma   90.00
#
_symmetry.space_group_name_H-M   'P 1'
#
loop_
_entity.id
_entity.type
_entity.pdbx_description
1 polymer ?
#
loop_
_entity_poly.entity_id
_entity_poly.type
_entity_poly.pdbx_seq_one_letter_code
_entity_poly.pdbx_strand_id
1 'polypeptide(L)'
;IAGMLLWGLLADVVGRKLGSRLVASIMLSGVILLTFTPFAPGPNAYFSFFLIAQTWYGFGVGGEYPLASSSASEHSATDMDMQHKRGQHVVLVFANQGVGNLVNIAVIIVSMAIFGQSGDTLTPEGSKHVLALMYGIGATVA
;
A
#
# COMPACT_ATOMS: atom_id res chain seq x y z
N ILE A 1 2.63 10.12 8.53
CA ILE A 1 3.68 10.91 9.22
C ILE A 1 4.18 10.20 10.48
N ALA A 2 3.33 9.93 11.47
CA ALA A 2 3.76 9.22 12.68
C ALA A 2 4.49 7.89 12.38
N GLY A 3 3.98 7.10 11.41
CA GLY A 3 4.65 5.88 10.95
C GLY A 3 6.05 6.11 10.36
N MET A 4 6.26 7.18 9.58
CA MET A 4 7.59 7.50 9.00
C MET A 4 8.64 7.70 10.10
N LEU A 5 8.27 8.45 11.16
CA LEU A 5 9.17 8.71 12.28
C LEU A 5 9.45 7.43 13.08
N LEU A 6 8.41 6.68 13.40
CA LEU A 6 8.52 5.47 14.24
C LEU A 6 9.30 4.36 13.53
N TRP A 7 8.96 4.05 12.28
CA TRP A 7 9.62 3.00 11.51
C TRP A 7 11.03 3.38 11.07
N GLY A 8 11.32 4.66 10.81
CA GLY A 8 12.68 5.13 10.55
C GLY A 8 13.60 4.83 11.74
N LEU A 9 13.18 5.23 12.94
CA LEU A 9 13.95 5.00 14.17
C LEU A 9 14.05 3.50 14.53
N LEU A 10 12.95 2.75 14.40
CA LEU A 10 12.95 1.31 14.69
C LEU A 10 13.83 0.53 13.71
N ALA A 11 13.86 0.91 12.44
CA ALA A 11 14.69 0.25 11.43
C ALA A 11 16.19 0.38 11.71
N ASP A 12 16.61 1.50 12.32
CA ASP A 12 18.00 1.72 12.70
C ASP A 12 18.43 0.83 13.88
N VAL A 13 17.48 0.38 14.73
CA VAL A 13 17.74 -0.50 15.89
C VAL A 13 17.58 -1.98 15.54
N VAL A 14 16.49 -2.35 14.86
CA VAL A 14 16.11 -3.75 14.57
C VAL A 14 16.73 -4.25 13.25
N GLY A 15 17.22 -3.33 12.43
CA GLY A 15 17.83 -3.62 11.13
C GLY A 15 16.84 -3.54 9.97
N ARG A 16 17.34 -3.10 8.81
CA ARG A 16 16.57 -2.76 7.59
C ARG A 16 15.69 -3.92 7.08
N LYS A 17 16.23 -5.14 7.08
CA LYS A 17 15.53 -6.35 6.59
C LYS A 17 14.33 -6.74 7.45
N LEU A 18 14.45 -6.65 8.76
CA LEU A 18 13.35 -6.95 9.68
C LEU A 18 12.34 -5.79 9.71
N GLY A 19 12.80 -4.55 9.67
CA GLY A 19 11.94 -3.37 9.55
C GLY A 19 11.04 -3.43 8.31
N SER A 20 11.60 -3.79 7.15
CA SER A 20 10.82 -3.97 5.91
C SER A 20 9.74 -5.04 6.03
N ARG A 21 10.03 -6.20 6.64
CA ARG A 21 9.04 -7.25 6.86
C ARG A 21 7.92 -6.84 7.81
N LEU A 22 8.25 -6.11 8.89
CA LEU A 22 7.24 -5.64 9.85
C LEU A 22 6.29 -4.62 9.22
N VAL A 23 6.84 -3.69 8.45
CA VAL A 23 6.04 -2.70 7.71
C VAL A 23 5.13 -3.39 6.68
N ALA A 24 5.65 -4.35 5.92
CA ALA A 24 4.86 -5.14 4.97
C ALA A 24 3.72 -5.90 5.67
N SER A 25 3.97 -6.55 6.81
CA SER A 25 2.92 -7.24 7.58
C SER A 25 1.82 -6.31 8.09
N ILE A 26 2.16 -5.07 8.46
CA ILE A 26 1.17 -4.07 8.88
C ILE A 26 0.34 -3.59 7.70
N MET A 27 0.96 -3.37 6.54
CA MET A 27 0.24 -3.04 5.32
C MET A 27 -0.69 -4.17 4.88
N LEU A 28 -0.21 -5.42 4.90
CA LEU A 28 -1.01 -6.61 4.58
C LEU A 28 -2.22 -6.73 5.52
N SER A 29 -2.02 -6.62 6.83
CA SER A 29 -3.14 -6.66 7.79
C SER A 29 -4.11 -5.49 7.58
N GLY A 30 -3.61 -4.28 7.28
CA GLY A 30 -4.43 -3.11 7.00
C GLY A 30 -5.28 -3.25 5.73
N VAL A 31 -4.72 -3.78 4.64
CA VAL A 31 -5.47 -3.98 3.39
C VAL A 31 -6.49 -5.11 3.52
N ILE A 32 -6.20 -6.15 4.31
CA ILE A 32 -7.19 -7.17 4.69
C ILE A 32 -8.36 -6.51 5.44
N LEU A 33 -8.09 -5.65 6.43
CA LEU A 33 -9.15 -4.92 7.13
C LEU A 33 -9.96 -4.04 6.18
N LEU A 34 -9.30 -3.30 5.27
CA LEU A 34 -9.94 -2.46 4.26
C LEU A 34 -10.87 -3.25 3.34
N THR A 35 -10.50 -4.50 2.99
CA THR A 35 -11.32 -5.40 2.16
C THR A 35 -12.69 -5.68 2.79
N PHE A 36 -12.79 -5.71 4.12
CA PHE A 36 -14.05 -5.96 4.83
C PHE A 36 -14.85 -4.69 5.11
N THR A 37 -14.26 -3.50 4.97
CA THR A 37 -14.96 -2.24 5.27
C THR A 37 -16.28 -2.05 4.50
N PRO A 38 -16.42 -2.42 3.21
CA PRO A 38 -17.65 -2.20 2.47
C PRO A 38 -18.85 -3.00 3.00
N PHE A 39 -18.62 -4.03 3.81
CA PHE A 39 -19.66 -4.87 4.41
C PHE A 39 -20.15 -4.36 5.78
N ALA A 40 -19.62 -3.24 6.27
CA ALA A 40 -20.06 -2.66 7.53
C ALA A 40 -21.54 -2.23 7.49
N PRO A 41 -22.31 -2.43 8.58
CA PRO A 41 -23.73 -2.12 8.62
C PRO A 41 -23.96 -0.62 8.73
N GLY A 42 -24.26 -0.01 7.58
CA GLY A 42 -24.68 1.39 7.47
C GLY A 42 -23.51 2.40 7.37
N PRO A 43 -23.81 3.67 7.01
CA PRO A 43 -22.80 4.64 6.62
C PRO A 43 -21.83 5.01 7.75
N ASN A 44 -22.33 5.16 8.98
CA ASN A 44 -21.51 5.55 10.14
C ASN A 44 -20.54 4.45 10.57
N ALA A 45 -20.98 3.19 10.48
CA ALA A 45 -20.14 2.03 10.78
C ALA A 45 -19.07 1.85 9.70
N TYR A 46 -19.45 1.99 8.42
CA TYR A 46 -18.50 2.01 7.30
C TYR A 46 -17.44 3.07 7.50
N PHE A 47 -17.83 4.32 7.75
CA PHE A 47 -16.89 5.43 7.85
C PHE A 47 -15.92 5.25 9.03
N SER A 48 -16.43 4.87 10.21
CA SER A 48 -15.59 4.63 11.39
C SER A 48 -14.62 3.46 11.16
N PHE A 49 -15.10 2.35 10.61
CA PHE A 49 -14.25 1.19 10.34
C PHE A 49 -13.19 1.49 9.27
N PHE A 50 -13.60 2.15 8.18
CA PHE A 50 -12.70 2.61 7.13
C PHE A 50 -11.60 3.51 7.68
N LEU A 51 -11.94 4.50 8.52
CA LEU A 51 -10.94 5.40 9.10
C LEU A 51 -9.90 4.65 9.96
N ILE A 52 -10.34 3.69 10.78
CA ILE A 52 -9.44 2.89 11.62
C ILE A 52 -8.53 2.03 10.74
N ALA A 53 -9.10 1.30 9.77
CA ALA A 53 -8.36 0.44 8.85
C ALA A 53 -7.37 1.24 7.99
N GLN A 54 -7.79 2.40 7.47
CA GLN A 54 -6.98 3.30 6.67
C GLN A 54 -5.85 3.93 7.49
N THR A 55 -6.11 4.27 8.76
CA THR A 55 -5.08 4.80 9.65
C THR A 55 -4.02 3.74 9.96
N TRP A 56 -4.45 2.49 10.22
CA TRP A 56 -3.55 1.36 10.44
C TRP A 56 -2.71 1.05 9.19
N TYR A 57 -3.34 0.96 8.03
CA TYR A 57 -2.66 0.78 6.75
C TYR A 57 -1.66 1.93 6.47
N GLY A 58 -2.10 3.18 6.68
CA GLY A 58 -1.27 4.38 6.50
C GLY A 58 -0.09 4.46 7.47
N PHE A 59 -0.19 3.84 8.65
CA PHE A 59 0.94 3.70 9.57
C PHE A 59 2.04 2.82 8.99
N GLY A 60 1.67 1.70 8.34
CA GLY A 60 2.60 0.84 7.60
C GLY A 60 3.22 1.56 6.40
N VAL A 61 2.40 2.14 5.53
CA VAL A 61 2.85 2.89 4.33
C VAL A 61 3.88 3.97 4.69
N GLY A 62 3.73 4.63 5.84
CA GLY A 62 4.69 5.60 6.32
C GLY A 62 6.11 5.04 6.51
N GLY A 63 6.26 3.79 6.95
CA GLY A 63 7.56 3.18 7.16
C GLY A 63 8.26 2.71 5.88
N GLU A 64 7.51 2.45 4.81
CA GLU A 64 8.07 1.86 3.59
C GLU A 64 9.00 2.83 2.85
N TYR A 65 8.67 4.12 2.80
CA TYR A 65 9.49 5.15 2.15
C TYR A 65 10.92 5.29 2.74
N PRO A 66 11.12 5.47 4.05
CA PRO A 66 12.47 5.54 4.62
C PRO A 66 13.22 4.21 4.52
N LEU A 67 12.53 3.07 4.63
CA LEU A 67 13.14 1.74 4.49
C LEU A 67 13.59 1.43 3.06
N ALA A 68 12.76 1.76 2.06
CA ALA A 68 13.07 1.52 0.65
C ALA A 68 14.25 2.38 0.17
N SER A 69 14.24 3.67 0.51
CA SER A 69 15.34 4.59 0.15
C SER A 69 16.67 4.19 0.78
N SER A 70 16.68 3.87 2.07
CA SER A 70 17.87 3.43 2.77
C SER A 70 18.37 2.07 2.29
N SER A 71 17.49 1.08 2.14
CA SER A 71 17.87 -0.25 1.65
C SER A 71 18.41 -0.22 0.22
N ALA A 72 17.79 0.56 -0.68
CA ALA A 72 18.30 0.74 -2.03
C ALA A 72 19.70 1.38 -2.03
N SER A 73 19.94 2.34 -1.13
CA SER A 73 21.24 3.00 -0.99
C SER A 73 22.33 2.09 -0.39
N GLU A 74 21.97 1.20 0.53
CA GLU A 74 22.87 0.21 1.13
C GLU A 74 23.27 -0.86 0.12
N HIS A 75 22.31 -1.39 -0.65
CA HIS A 75 22.55 -2.44 -1.63
C HIS A 75 23.46 -1.99 -2.78
N SER A 76 23.33 -0.72 -3.19
CA SER A 76 24.14 -0.13 -4.25
C SER A 76 25.50 0.39 -3.76
N ALA A 77 25.74 0.41 -2.44
CA ALA A 77 27.05 0.75 -1.87
C ALA A 77 28.00 -0.45 -1.76
N THR A 78 27.46 -1.68 -1.78
CA THR A 78 28.23 -2.92 -1.63
C THR A 78 29.04 -3.30 -2.88
N ASP A 79 28.59 -2.90 -4.08
CA ASP A 79 29.30 -3.14 -5.33
C ASP A 79 30.00 -1.88 -5.85
N MET A 80 31.32 -1.96 -6.06
CA MET A 80 32.14 -0.86 -6.58
C MET A 80 31.66 -0.34 -7.95
N ASP A 81 31.16 -1.23 -8.81
CA ASP A 81 30.58 -0.88 -10.12
C ASP A 81 29.19 -0.24 -10.01
N MET A 82 28.48 -0.46 -8.89
CA MET A 82 27.11 0.02 -8.66
C MET A 82 27.07 1.31 -7.84
N GLN A 83 28.18 1.69 -7.19
CA GLN A 83 28.29 2.94 -6.44
C GLN A 83 27.99 4.18 -7.30
N HIS A 84 28.42 4.17 -8.57
CA HIS A 84 28.15 5.25 -9.53
C HIS A 84 26.68 5.27 -10.01
N LYS A 85 25.95 4.16 -9.83
CA LYS A 85 24.54 3.99 -10.25
C LYS A 85 23.55 4.01 -9.07
N ARG A 86 23.99 4.36 -7.86
CA ARG A 86 23.14 4.45 -6.65
C ARG A 86 21.87 5.25 -6.88
N GLY A 87 21.98 6.43 -7.51
CA GLY A 87 20.84 7.28 -7.81
C GLY A 87 19.85 6.62 -8.78
N GLN A 88 20.34 5.90 -9.79
CA GLN A 88 19.49 5.18 -10.75
C GLN A 88 18.71 4.04 -10.06
N HIS A 89 19.33 3.31 -9.14
CA HIS A 89 18.66 2.27 -8.37
C HIS A 89 17.56 2.81 -7.46
N VAL A 90 17.83 3.91 -6.75
CA VAL A 90 16.84 4.56 -5.89
C VAL A 90 15.65 5.04 -6.73
N VAL A 91 15.91 5.68 -7.87
CA VAL A 91 14.86 6.14 -8.80
C VAL A 91 14.05 4.96 -9.35
N LEU A 92 14.69 3.85 -9.70
CA LEU A 92 14.00 2.64 -10.19
C LEU A 92 13.03 2.07 -9.13
N VAL A 93 13.45 2.03 -7.86
CA VAL A 93 12.60 1.57 -6.76
C VAL A 93 11.40 2.48 -6.58
N PHE A 94 11.59 3.81 -6.63
CA PHE A 94 10.47 4.76 -6.56
C PHE A 94 9.58 4.74 -7.82
N ALA A 95 10.14 4.44 -9.00
CA ALA A 95 9.37 4.31 -10.23
C ALA A 95 8.34 3.16 -10.13
N ASN A 96 8.63 2.12 -9.34
CA ASN A 96 7.68 1.03 -9.10
C ASN A 96 6.39 1.49 -8.40
N GLN A 97 6.42 2.60 -7.65
CA GLN A 97 5.21 3.22 -7.10
C GLN A 97 4.26 3.70 -8.19
N GLY A 98 4.81 4.27 -9.28
CA GLY A 98 4.04 4.68 -10.45
C GLY A 98 3.39 3.50 -11.15
N VAL A 99 4.14 2.40 -11.32
CA VAL A 99 3.62 1.14 -11.88
C VAL A 99 2.47 0.59 -11.02
N GLY A 100 2.64 0.58 -9.69
CA GLY A 100 1.59 0.18 -8.76
C GLY A 100 0.31 1.01 -8.91
N ASN A 101 0.43 2.32 -9.09
CA ASN A 101 -0.73 3.19 -9.33
C ASN A 101 -1.42 2.90 -10.67
N LEU A 102 -0.65 2.64 -11.74
CA LEU A 102 -1.22 2.24 -13.04
C LEU A 102 -2.01 0.93 -12.94
N VAL A 103 -1.45 -0.08 -12.25
CA VAL A 103 -2.13 -1.35 -12.00
C VAL A 103 -3.40 -1.13 -11.17
N ASN A 104 -3.35 -0.30 -10.13
CA ASN A 104 -4.52 0.04 -9.31
C ASN A 104 -5.66 0.66 -10.14
N ILE A 105 -5.34 1.62 -11.02
CA ILE A 105 -6.33 2.24 -11.91
C ILE A 105 -6.94 1.19 -12.86
N ALA A 106 -6.11 0.32 -13.44
CA ALA A 106 -6.59 -0.76 -14.31
C ALA A 106 -7.55 -1.71 -13.56
N VAL A 107 -7.21 -2.09 -12.32
CA VAL A 107 -8.05 -2.92 -11.45
C VAL A 107 -9.39 -2.25 -11.17
N ILE A 108 -9.41 -0.94 -10.87
CA ILE A 108 -10.64 -0.18 -10.64
C ILE A 108 -11.52 -0.19 -11.88
N ILE A 109 -10.96 0.13 -13.06
CA ILE A 109 -11.72 0.18 -14.32
C ILE A 109 -12.33 -1.19 -14.64
N VAL A 110 -11.54 -2.26 -14.54
CA VAL A 110 -12.01 -3.64 -14.78
C VAL A 110 -13.09 -4.03 -13.77
N SER A 111 -12.91 -3.69 -12.50
CA SER A 111 -13.90 -3.97 -11.46
C SER A 111 -15.22 -3.23 -11.72
N MET A 112 -15.16 -1.95 -12.09
CA MET A 112 -16.34 -1.16 -12.44
C MET A 112 -17.05 -1.70 -13.69
N ALA A 113 -16.31 -2.22 -14.67
CA ALA A 113 -16.89 -2.87 -15.85
C ALA A 113 -17.61 -4.18 -15.50
N ILE A 114 -17.00 -5.03 -14.65
CA ILE A 114 -17.59 -6.32 -14.20
C ILE A 114 -18.90 -6.09 -13.45
N PHE A 115 -18.94 -5.11 -12.54
CA PHE A 115 -20.12 -4.83 -11.71
C PHE A 115 -21.11 -3.84 -12.33
N GLY A 116 -20.93 -3.46 -13.60
CA GLY A 116 -21.84 -2.56 -14.31
C GLY A 116 -21.91 -1.15 -13.73
N GLN A 117 -20.86 -0.70 -13.02
CA GLN A 117 -20.78 0.60 -12.33
C GLN A 117 -20.23 1.72 -13.24
N SER A 118 -20.47 1.64 -14.54
CA SER A 118 -19.88 2.56 -15.53
C SER A 118 -20.88 3.56 -16.15
N GLY A 119 -22.14 3.56 -15.70
CA GLY A 119 -23.21 4.46 -16.17
C GLY A 119 -23.76 5.40 -15.09
N ASP A 120 -24.83 6.15 -15.39
CA ASP A 120 -25.38 7.20 -14.52
C ASP A 120 -26.03 6.68 -13.22
N THR A 121 -26.40 5.40 -13.17
CA THR A 121 -27.03 4.79 -11.98
C THR A 121 -26.04 3.90 -11.23
N LEU A 122 -25.32 4.47 -10.27
CA LEU A 122 -24.44 3.72 -9.38
C LEU A 122 -25.27 3.00 -8.30
N THR A 123 -25.20 1.67 -8.25
CA THR A 123 -25.89 0.90 -7.21
C THR A 123 -25.01 0.75 -5.96
N PRO A 124 -25.53 0.96 -4.74
CA PRO A 124 -24.73 0.80 -3.52
C PRO A 124 -24.12 -0.60 -3.36
N GLU A 125 -24.82 -1.65 -3.78
CA GLU A 125 -24.34 -3.03 -3.71
C GLU A 125 -23.14 -3.27 -4.64
N GLY A 126 -23.21 -2.87 -5.91
CA GLY A 126 -22.07 -3.08 -6.82
C GLY A 126 -20.86 -2.22 -6.42
N SER A 127 -21.05 -1.03 -5.85
CA SER A 127 -19.94 -0.21 -5.33
C SER A 127 -19.21 -0.90 -4.16
N LYS A 128 -19.94 -1.61 -3.29
CA LYS A 128 -19.30 -2.41 -2.23
C LYS A 128 -18.44 -3.52 -2.82
N HIS A 129 -18.94 -4.23 -3.83
CA HIS A 129 -18.19 -5.30 -4.49
C HIS A 129 -16.96 -4.79 -5.25
N VAL A 130 -17.06 -3.62 -5.91
CA VAL A 130 -15.90 -2.96 -6.54
C VAL A 130 -14.82 -2.64 -5.50
N LEU A 131 -15.20 -2.02 -4.38
CA LEU A 131 -14.27 -1.66 -3.31
C LEU A 131 -13.64 -2.89 -2.66
N ALA A 132 -14.44 -3.91 -2.36
CA ALA A 132 -13.95 -5.16 -1.78
C ALA A 132 -13.00 -5.89 -2.73
N LEU A 133 -13.31 -5.92 -4.03
CA LEU A 133 -12.44 -6.55 -5.03
C LEU A 133 -11.13 -5.78 -5.19
N MET A 134 -11.17 -4.45 -5.23
CA MET A 134 -9.97 -3.61 -5.33
C MET A 134 -9.03 -3.84 -4.14
N TYR A 135 -9.54 -3.76 -2.91
CA TYR A 135 -8.72 -4.01 -1.72
C TYR A 135 -8.30 -5.48 -1.62
N GLY A 136 -9.16 -6.43 -2.00
CA GLY A 136 -8.85 -7.85 -2.01
C GLY A 136 -7.70 -8.20 -2.96
N ILE A 137 -7.71 -7.64 -4.18
CA ILE A 137 -6.58 -7.77 -5.13
C ILE A 137 -5.33 -7.12 -4.53
N GLY A 138 -5.46 -5.92 -3.94
CA GLY A 138 -4.36 -5.27 -3.24
C GLY A 138 -3.72 -6.14 -2.15
N ALA A 139 -4.52 -6.89 -1.40
CA ALA A 139 -4.05 -7.81 -0.36
C ALA A 139 -3.27 -9.01 -0.90
N THR A 140 -3.50 -9.43 -2.15
CA THR A 140 -2.73 -10.54 -2.76
C THR A 140 -1.34 -10.13 -3.23
N VAL A 141 -1.11 -8.81 -3.40
CA VAL A 141 0.15 -8.25 -3.92
C VAL A 141 1.00 -7.63 -2.79
N ALA A 142 0.41 -7.41 -1.62
CA ALA A 142 1.06 -6.86 -0.41
C ALA A 142 1.80 -7.95 0.40
#